data_AF-A0A3D0T605-F1
#
_entry.id   AF-A0A3D0T605-F1
#
_cell.length_a   1.000
_cell.length_b   1.000
_cell.length_c   1.000
_cell.angle_alpha   90.00
_cell.angle_beta   90.00
_cell.angle_gamma   90.00
#
_symmetry.space_group_name_H-M   'P 1'
#
loop_
_entity.id
_entity.type
_entity.pdbx_description
1 polymer ?
#
loop_
_entity_poly.entity_id
_entity_poly.type
_entity_poly.pdbx_seq_one_letter_code
_entity_poly.pdbx_strand_id
1 'polypeptide(L)'
;MKFKVQNSKFKIFVVVSLFTFYFLLFTFPYPAFAVDDIGQSKIYPTSPLYFLKSVKEILELKFAPTSEIKAIRYLEFSQRRIREVKSLVKARRFEMIASTLEHYLFNLQKVMGLMDFKDEAKIRQLSETVSIHVQVLDHLYSQIESQPGQRAVRTTMFKITELDNLSKNLSKSQGKICDFLIKEASSSALNEVEIVVLKERAMLCLQDLK
;
A
#
# COMPACT_ATOMS: atom_id res chain seq x y z
N MET A 1 52.03 39.59 14.97
CA MET A 1 50.76 39.93 14.29
C MET A 1 49.91 38.67 14.21
N LYS A 2 48.90 38.49 15.07
CA LYS A 2 48.00 37.32 15.08
C LYS A 2 46.57 37.79 14.88
N PHE A 3 46.05 37.66 13.65
CA PHE A 3 44.63 37.90 13.38
C PHE A 3 43.83 36.70 13.87
N LYS A 4 43.09 36.87 14.96
CA LYS A 4 42.13 35.89 15.47
C LYS A 4 40.72 36.45 15.25
N VAL A 5 40.26 36.42 14.00
CA VAL A 5 38.86 36.74 13.68
C VAL A 5 38.06 35.45 13.83
N GLN A 6 37.58 35.22 15.05
CA GLN A 6 36.74 34.07 15.39
C GLN A 6 35.30 34.37 14.94
N ASN A 7 35.01 34.07 13.68
CA ASN A 7 33.77 34.44 13.02
C ASN A 7 32.61 33.50 13.44
N SER A 8 31.91 33.80 14.53
CA SER A 8 30.82 32.95 15.05
C SER A 8 29.66 32.78 14.05
N LYS A 9 29.44 33.79 13.19
CA LYS A 9 28.45 33.77 12.11
C LYS A 9 28.74 32.66 11.08
N PHE A 10 30.00 32.35 10.83
CA PHE A 10 30.40 31.29 9.91
C PHE A 10 30.07 29.90 10.49
N LYS A 11 30.25 29.71 11.80
CA LYS A 11 29.91 28.44 12.47
C LYS A 11 28.41 28.17 12.48
N ILE A 12 27.59 29.19 12.71
CA ILE A 12 26.12 29.05 12.71
C ILE A 12 25.61 28.72 11.30
N PHE A 13 26.15 29.38 10.27
CA PHE A 13 25.78 29.11 8.88
C PHE A 13 26.11 27.66 8.46
N VAL A 14 27.28 27.16 8.84
CA VAL A 14 27.68 25.77 8.57
C VAL A 14 26.77 24.76 9.27
N VAL A 15 26.40 25.01 10.53
CA VAL A 15 25.51 24.11 11.29
C VAL A 15 24.09 24.09 10.70
N VAL A 16 23.54 25.25 10.36
CA VAL A 16 22.21 25.33 9.73
C VAL A 16 22.20 24.67 8.35
N SER A 17 23.27 24.87 7.55
CA SER A 17 23.42 24.22 6.24
C SER A 17 23.54 22.70 6.34
N LEU A 18 24.24 22.18 7.35
CA LEU A 18 24.35 20.75 7.58
C LEU A 18 23.02 20.15 8.04
N PHE A 19 22.26 20.88 8.87
CA PHE A 19 20.96 20.45 9.34
C PHE A 19 19.92 20.42 8.21
N THR A 20 19.90 21.44 7.34
CA THR A 20 19.01 21.46 6.17
C THR A 20 19.40 20.43 5.12
N PHE A 21 20.69 20.19 4.90
CA PHE A 21 21.18 19.14 3.99
C PHE A 21 20.86 17.74 4.53
N TYR A 22 21.01 17.51 5.84
CA TYR A 22 20.59 16.27 6.49
C TYR A 22 19.07 16.07 6.37
N PHE A 23 18.28 17.12 6.56
CA PHE A 23 16.83 17.06 6.39
C PHE A 23 16.45 16.74 4.94
N LEU A 24 17.05 17.40 3.95
CA LEU A 24 16.78 17.17 2.52
C LEU A 24 17.18 15.77 2.04
N LEU A 25 18.30 15.22 2.55
CA LEU A 25 18.74 13.87 2.21
C LEU A 25 17.92 12.76 2.88
N PHE A 26 17.35 13.01 4.07
CA PHE A 26 16.56 12.01 4.80
C PHE A 26 15.03 12.13 4.63
N THR A 27 14.52 13.20 4.00
CA THR A 27 13.06 13.35 3.78
C THR A 27 12.51 12.62 2.56
N PHE A 28 13.35 12.05 1.70
CA PHE A 28 12.90 11.21 0.59
C PHE A 28 13.33 9.76 0.78
N PRO A 29 12.62 8.97 1.60
CA PRO A 29 12.69 7.54 1.43
C PRO A 29 11.96 7.25 0.11
N TYR A 30 12.71 6.96 -0.95
CA TYR A 30 12.18 6.15 -2.04
C TYR A 30 12.51 4.70 -1.72
N PRO A 31 11.67 3.99 -0.96
CA PRO A 31 11.92 2.59 -0.70
C PRO A 31 11.67 1.80 -1.99
N ALA A 32 12.71 1.13 -2.47
CA ALA A 32 12.55 -0.03 -3.34
C ALA A 32 12.20 -1.22 -2.43
N PHE A 33 10.94 -1.62 -2.38
CA PHE A 33 10.51 -2.72 -1.50
C PHE A 33 10.54 -4.06 -2.23
N ALA A 34 11.25 -5.03 -1.64
CA ALA A 34 11.05 -6.45 -1.93
C ALA A 34 9.79 -6.98 -1.19
N VAL A 35 9.24 -8.11 -1.64
CA VAL A 35 7.98 -8.71 -1.12
C VAL A 35 8.02 -8.98 0.39
N ASP A 36 9.17 -9.35 0.95
CA ASP A 36 9.33 -9.58 2.39
C ASP A 36 9.52 -8.28 3.22
N ASP A 37 9.86 -7.17 2.57
CA ASP A 37 10.40 -5.96 3.20
C ASP A 37 9.35 -4.89 3.52
N ILE A 38 8.08 -5.11 3.17
CA ILE A 38 7.00 -4.20 3.61
C ILE A 38 6.89 -4.16 5.15
N GLY A 39 7.42 -5.15 5.87
CA GLY A 39 7.49 -5.16 7.33
C GLY A 39 6.14 -5.43 8.02
N GLN A 40 6.11 -5.31 9.35
CA GLN A 40 4.92 -5.52 10.18
C GLN A 40 4.54 -4.23 10.92
N SER A 41 3.26 -4.07 11.23
CA SER A 41 2.77 -2.93 11.99
C SER A 41 2.84 -3.20 13.49
N LYS A 42 3.55 -2.36 14.24
CA LYS A 42 3.60 -2.44 15.71
C LYS A 42 2.26 -2.12 16.36
N ILE A 43 1.54 -1.16 15.80
CA ILE A 43 0.19 -0.77 16.23
C ILE A 43 -0.77 -1.19 15.12
N TYR A 44 -1.60 -2.19 15.41
CA TYR A 44 -2.57 -2.78 14.49
C TYR A 44 -3.96 -2.79 15.16
N PRO A 45 -5.06 -3.09 14.45
CA PRO A 45 -6.42 -2.78 14.91
C PRO A 45 -6.82 -3.29 16.30
N THR A 46 -6.21 -4.37 16.80
CA THR A 46 -6.49 -4.90 18.14
C THR A 46 -5.68 -4.21 19.25
N SER A 47 -4.83 -3.25 18.92
CA SER A 47 -4.01 -2.52 19.89
C SER A 47 -4.86 -1.47 20.63
N PRO A 48 -4.72 -1.30 21.96
CA PRO A 48 -5.51 -0.33 22.72
C PRO A 48 -5.27 1.12 22.26
N LEU A 49 -4.07 1.40 21.76
CA LEU A 49 -3.66 2.72 21.28
C LEU A 49 -3.90 2.91 19.77
N TYR A 50 -4.72 2.06 19.14
CA TYR A 50 -4.95 2.12 17.70
C TYR A 50 -5.60 3.44 17.25
N PHE A 51 -6.45 4.05 18.10
CA PHE A 51 -7.07 5.34 17.83
C PHE A 51 -6.05 6.48 17.57
N LEU A 52 -4.85 6.41 18.19
CA LEU A 52 -3.78 7.38 17.96
C LEU A 52 -3.33 7.39 16.49
N LYS A 53 -3.46 6.25 15.82
CA LYS A 53 -3.14 6.13 14.39
C LYS A 53 -4.11 6.92 13.55
N SER A 54 -5.41 6.80 13.81
CA SER A 54 -6.44 7.57 13.12
C SER A 54 -6.25 9.07 13.34
N VAL A 55 -5.95 9.50 14.57
CA VAL A 55 -5.64 10.91 14.87
C VAL A 55 -4.42 11.37 14.07
N LYS A 56 -3.34 10.58 14.06
CA LYS A 56 -2.14 10.88 13.28
C LYS A 56 -2.42 11.01 11.78
N GLU A 57 -3.18 10.09 11.21
CA GLU A 57 -3.52 10.09 9.78
C GLU A 57 -4.37 11.32 9.39
N ILE A 58 -5.30 11.75 10.26
CA ILE A 58 -6.06 13.00 10.08
C ILE A 58 -5.13 14.21 10.07
N LEU A 59 -4.18 14.28 11.00
CA LEU A 59 -3.20 15.37 11.06
C LEU A 59 -2.28 15.36 9.83
N GLU A 60 -1.77 14.20 9.43
CA GLU A 60 -0.92 14.05 8.23
C GLU A 60 -1.64 14.51 6.96
N LEU A 61 -2.95 14.26 6.82
CA LEU A 61 -3.76 14.76 5.71
C LEU A 61 -4.07 16.26 5.83
N LYS A 62 -4.33 16.76 7.04
CA LYS A 62 -4.60 18.19 7.28
C LYS A 62 -3.38 19.06 6.94
N PHE A 63 -2.18 18.54 7.18
CA PHE A 63 -0.92 19.22 6.88
C PHE A 63 -0.35 18.90 5.49
N ALA A 64 -1.05 18.11 4.66
CA ALA A 64 -0.68 17.89 3.26
C ALA A 64 -1.25 19.03 2.38
N PRO A 65 -0.41 19.94 1.85
CA PRO A 65 -0.89 21.19 1.27
C PRO A 65 -1.46 21.02 -0.15
N THR A 66 -1.08 19.96 -0.87
CA THR A 66 -1.49 19.74 -2.27
C THR A 66 -2.23 18.41 -2.43
N SER A 67 -3.06 18.30 -3.47
CA SER A 67 -3.73 17.04 -3.84
C SER A 67 -2.73 15.91 -4.07
N GLU A 68 -1.58 16.22 -4.67
CA GLU A 68 -0.51 15.27 -4.89
C GLU A 68 0.08 14.74 -3.57
N ILE A 69 0.42 15.62 -2.63
CA ILE A 69 0.94 15.19 -1.33
C ILE A 69 -0.12 14.38 -0.58
N LYS A 70 -1.40 14.74 -0.71
CA LYS A 70 -2.51 13.95 -0.16
C LYS A 70 -2.58 12.55 -0.80
N ALA A 71 -2.43 12.44 -2.13
CA ALA A 71 -2.39 11.15 -2.82
C ALA A 71 -1.23 10.29 -2.30
N ILE A 72 -0.04 10.86 -2.12
CA ILE A 72 1.11 10.16 -1.53
C ILE A 72 0.79 9.69 -0.10
N ARG A 73 0.16 10.53 0.74
CA ARG A 73 -0.25 10.13 2.09
C ARG A 73 -1.27 8.99 2.07
N TYR A 74 -2.26 9.03 1.18
CA TYR A 74 -3.21 7.93 1.03
C TYR A 74 -2.52 6.63 0.56
N LEU A 75 -1.52 6.72 -0.32
CA LEU A 75 -0.72 5.56 -0.73
C LEU A 75 0.10 5.00 0.45
N GLU A 76 0.70 5.86 1.28
CA GLU A 76 1.37 5.41 2.51
C GLU A 76 0.38 4.73 3.48
N PHE A 77 -0.86 5.23 3.58
CA PHE A 77 -1.87 4.66 4.45
C PHE A 77 -2.32 3.29 3.96
N SER A 78 -2.46 3.10 2.65
CA SER A 78 -2.75 1.79 2.07
C SER A 78 -1.62 0.79 2.39
N GLN A 79 -0.36 1.20 2.26
CA GLN A 79 0.77 0.35 2.67
C GLN A 79 0.77 0.04 4.18
N ARG A 80 0.38 1.00 5.03
CA ARG A 80 0.19 0.74 6.48
C ARG A 80 -0.88 -0.32 6.73
N ARG A 81 -1.98 -0.34 5.95
CA ARG A 81 -3.02 -1.36 6.06
C ARG A 81 -2.48 -2.75 5.71
N ILE A 82 -1.70 -2.88 4.64
CA ILE A 82 -1.09 -4.16 4.27
C ILE A 82 -0.17 -4.70 5.38
N ARG A 83 0.63 -3.83 6.02
CA ARG A 83 1.44 -4.20 7.19
C ARG A 83 0.61 -4.67 8.37
N GLU A 84 -0.55 -4.05 8.59
CA GLU A 84 -1.47 -4.49 9.64
C GLU A 84 -2.08 -5.84 9.33
N VAL A 85 -2.48 -6.11 8.09
CA VAL A 85 -2.96 -7.44 7.68
C VAL A 85 -1.89 -8.49 7.95
N LYS A 86 -0.62 -8.22 7.59
CA LYS A 86 0.52 -9.11 7.94
C LYS A 86 0.62 -9.35 9.46
N SER A 87 0.32 -8.35 10.27
CA SER A 87 0.36 -8.44 11.74
C SER A 87 -0.84 -9.19 12.31
N LEU A 88 -2.03 -9.00 11.73
CA LEU A 88 -3.26 -9.70 12.09
C LEU A 88 -3.17 -11.19 11.77
N VAL A 89 -2.61 -11.56 10.61
CA VAL A 89 -2.34 -12.96 10.25
C VAL A 89 -1.40 -13.60 11.28
N LYS A 90 -0.29 -12.94 11.60
CA LYS A 90 0.67 -13.42 12.62
C LYS A 90 0.03 -13.56 14.01
N ALA A 91 -0.84 -12.62 14.39
CA ALA A 91 -1.54 -12.64 15.66
C ALA A 91 -2.77 -13.57 15.68
N ARG A 92 -3.07 -14.25 14.57
CA ARG A 92 -4.29 -15.08 14.39
C ARG A 92 -5.57 -14.30 14.73
N ARG A 93 -5.64 -13.02 14.36
CA ARG A 93 -6.78 -12.11 14.53
C ARG A 93 -7.46 -11.87 13.18
N PHE A 94 -7.96 -12.95 12.59
CA PHE A 94 -8.43 -12.94 11.20
C PHE A 94 -9.75 -12.16 11.01
N GLU A 95 -10.54 -11.99 12.06
CA GLU A 95 -11.81 -11.27 12.07
C GLU A 95 -11.66 -9.79 11.67
N MET A 96 -10.50 -9.19 11.93
CA MET A 96 -10.22 -7.78 11.61
C MET A 96 -9.64 -7.58 10.21
N ILE A 97 -9.36 -8.66 9.45
CA ILE A 97 -8.76 -8.56 8.11
C ILE A 97 -9.69 -7.83 7.15
N ALA A 98 -10.99 -8.16 7.18
CA ALA A 98 -11.97 -7.57 6.26
C ALA A 98 -12.03 -6.04 6.36
N SER A 99 -12.27 -5.51 7.57
CA SER A 99 -12.33 -4.05 7.79
C SER A 99 -10.99 -3.37 7.46
N THR A 100 -9.86 -4.01 7.77
CA THR A 100 -8.53 -3.46 7.45
C THR A 100 -8.32 -3.35 5.93
N LEU A 101 -8.78 -4.35 5.16
CA LEU A 101 -8.71 -4.33 3.70
C LEU A 101 -9.72 -3.38 3.05
N GLU A 102 -10.86 -3.12 3.69
CA GLU A 102 -11.79 -2.06 3.25
C GLU A 102 -11.14 -0.67 3.37
N HIS A 103 -10.46 -0.40 4.49
CA HIS A 103 -9.68 0.83 4.63
C HIS A 103 -8.53 0.92 3.62
N TYR A 104 -7.92 -0.21 3.27
CA TYR A 104 -6.90 -0.26 2.21
C TYR A 104 -7.48 0.18 0.87
N LEU A 105 -8.61 -0.39 0.46
CA LEU A 105 -9.29 -0.05 -0.80
C LEU A 105 -9.77 1.40 -0.81
N PHE A 106 -10.33 1.89 0.30
CA PHE A 106 -10.71 3.29 0.44
C PHE A 106 -9.52 4.22 0.18
N ASN A 107 -8.36 3.92 0.77
CA ASN A 107 -7.16 4.73 0.57
C ASN A 107 -6.71 4.69 -0.90
N LEU A 108 -6.70 3.52 -1.55
CA LEU A 108 -6.38 3.43 -2.98
C LEU A 108 -7.35 4.25 -3.85
N GLN A 109 -8.66 4.18 -3.58
CA GLN A 109 -9.66 4.99 -4.28
C GLN A 109 -9.39 6.49 -4.12
N LYS A 110 -8.95 6.94 -2.93
CA LYS A 110 -8.54 8.33 -2.71
C LYS A 110 -7.30 8.71 -3.50
N VAL A 111 -6.33 7.80 -3.66
CA VAL A 111 -5.19 8.03 -4.57
C VAL A 111 -5.69 8.25 -6.00
N MET A 112 -6.59 7.40 -6.50
CA MET A 112 -7.18 7.53 -7.84
C MET A 112 -7.95 8.82 -8.06
N GLY A 113 -8.64 9.33 -7.04
CA GLY A 113 -9.32 10.62 -7.14
C GLY A 113 -8.41 11.85 -7.07
N LEU A 114 -7.14 11.71 -6.67
CA LEU A 114 -6.24 12.83 -6.37
C LEU A 114 -4.97 12.86 -7.23
N MET A 115 -4.56 11.72 -7.79
CA MET A 115 -3.34 11.59 -8.59
C MET A 115 -3.59 12.10 -10.02
N ASP A 116 -2.61 12.84 -10.56
CA ASP A 116 -2.60 13.20 -11.97
C ASP A 116 -2.02 12.04 -12.79
N PHE A 117 -2.86 11.42 -13.61
CA PHE A 117 -2.49 10.31 -14.49
C PHE A 117 -1.79 10.76 -15.78
N LYS A 118 -1.38 12.02 -15.88
CA LYS A 118 -0.48 12.48 -16.95
C LYS A 118 0.99 12.25 -16.61
N ASP A 119 1.31 12.06 -15.33
CA ASP A 119 2.67 11.84 -14.86
C ASP A 119 2.97 10.34 -14.82
N GLU A 120 3.64 9.85 -15.87
CA GLU A 120 4.00 8.44 -16.03
C GLU A 120 4.87 7.91 -14.87
N ALA A 121 5.72 8.75 -14.27
CA ALA A 121 6.57 8.33 -13.16
C ALA A 121 5.75 8.03 -11.91
N LYS A 122 4.74 8.85 -11.62
CA LYS A 122 3.82 8.64 -10.49
C LYS A 122 2.94 7.42 -10.70
N ILE A 123 2.43 7.25 -11.92
CA ILE A 123 1.70 6.06 -12.33
C ILE A 123 2.53 4.81 -12.10
N ARG A 124 3.79 4.83 -12.55
CA ARG A 124 4.70 3.70 -12.39
C ARG A 124 4.96 3.39 -10.92
N GLN A 125 5.23 4.41 -10.11
CA GLN A 125 5.44 4.25 -8.66
C GLN A 125 4.22 3.62 -7.98
N LEU A 126 3.02 4.09 -8.33
CA LEU A 126 1.78 3.53 -7.82
C LEU A 126 1.61 2.07 -8.25
N SER A 127 1.78 1.78 -9.55
CA SER A 127 1.67 0.44 -10.13
C SER A 127 2.64 -0.54 -9.45
N GLU A 128 3.89 -0.13 -9.24
CA GLU A 128 4.88 -0.91 -8.51
C GLU A 128 4.45 -1.16 -7.06
N THR A 129 3.98 -0.13 -6.37
CA THR A 129 3.51 -0.24 -4.97
C THR A 129 2.31 -1.19 -4.84
N VAL A 130 1.30 -1.04 -5.70
CA VAL A 130 0.11 -1.91 -5.72
C VAL A 130 0.49 -3.34 -6.10
N SER A 131 1.41 -3.52 -7.04
CA SER A 131 1.91 -4.84 -7.42
C SER A 131 2.62 -5.56 -6.27
N ILE A 132 3.34 -4.83 -5.41
CA ILE A 132 3.93 -5.40 -4.19
C ILE A 132 2.84 -5.75 -3.17
N HIS A 133 1.83 -4.88 -2.99
CA HIS A 133 0.71 -5.17 -2.09
C HIS A 133 -0.04 -6.44 -2.50
N VAL A 134 -0.31 -6.63 -3.79
CA VAL A 134 -0.90 -7.86 -4.34
C VAL A 134 -0.03 -9.07 -3.98
N GLN A 135 1.29 -9.01 -4.18
CA GLN A 135 2.16 -10.14 -3.80
C GLN A 135 2.10 -10.48 -2.31
N VAL A 136 2.08 -9.46 -1.45
CA VAL A 136 1.95 -9.68 -0.01
C VAL A 136 0.61 -10.32 0.31
N LEU A 137 -0.49 -9.87 -0.31
CA LEU A 137 -1.82 -10.44 -0.09
C LEU A 137 -1.93 -11.89 -0.57
N ASP A 138 -1.36 -12.23 -1.73
CA ASP A 138 -1.30 -13.62 -2.22
C ASP A 138 -0.49 -14.51 -1.27
N HIS A 139 0.67 -14.05 -0.81
CA HIS A 139 1.47 -14.78 0.16
C HIS A 139 0.73 -15.02 1.48
N LEU A 140 0.04 -14.00 2.00
CA LEU A 140 -0.73 -14.08 3.24
C LEU A 140 -1.99 -14.94 3.11
N TYR A 141 -2.56 -15.04 1.90
CA TYR A 141 -3.79 -15.80 1.66
C TYR A 141 -3.69 -17.24 2.18
N SER A 142 -2.57 -17.91 1.88
CA SER A 142 -2.29 -19.29 2.30
C SER A 142 -2.12 -19.46 3.82
N GLN A 143 -1.87 -18.38 4.56
CA GLN A 143 -1.63 -18.38 6.01
C GLN A 143 -2.90 -18.05 6.81
N ILE A 144 -3.97 -17.64 6.14
CA ILE A 144 -5.24 -17.31 6.78
C ILE A 144 -6.06 -18.59 6.92
N GLU A 145 -6.27 -19.04 8.15
CA GLU A 145 -7.05 -20.25 8.46
C GLU A 145 -8.57 -19.98 8.39
N SER A 146 -8.99 -18.71 8.44
CA SER A 146 -10.42 -18.34 8.46
C SER A 146 -10.99 -18.12 7.05
N GLN A 147 -12.12 -18.74 6.75
CA GLN A 147 -12.88 -18.50 5.51
C GLN A 147 -13.27 -17.02 5.29
N PRO A 148 -13.73 -16.26 6.31
CA PRO A 148 -14.02 -14.84 6.14
C PRO A 148 -12.80 -14.01 5.74
N GLY A 149 -11.64 -14.26 6.36
CA GLY A 149 -10.39 -13.57 6.03
C GLY A 149 -9.90 -13.88 4.61
N GLN A 150 -9.96 -15.15 4.20
CA GLN A 150 -9.64 -15.57 2.82
C GLN A 150 -10.57 -14.87 1.82
N ARG A 151 -11.89 -14.88 2.07
CA ARG A 151 -12.87 -14.18 1.23
C ARG A 151 -12.56 -12.69 1.12
N ALA A 152 -12.20 -12.03 2.23
CA ALA A 152 -11.83 -10.61 2.21
C ALA A 152 -10.61 -10.33 1.33
N VAL A 153 -9.58 -11.19 1.36
CA VAL A 153 -8.43 -11.08 0.45
C VAL A 153 -8.86 -11.26 -1.00
N ARG A 154 -9.66 -12.30 -1.33
CA ARG A 154 -10.18 -12.51 -2.71
C ARG A 154 -10.95 -11.31 -3.22
N THR A 155 -11.89 -10.79 -2.42
CA THR A 155 -12.68 -9.60 -2.77
C THR A 155 -11.80 -8.38 -2.97
N THR A 156 -10.75 -8.23 -2.17
CA THR A 156 -9.81 -7.12 -2.30
C THR A 156 -9.00 -7.21 -3.59
N MET A 157 -8.44 -8.37 -3.91
CA MET A 157 -7.72 -8.60 -5.16
C MET A 157 -8.59 -8.24 -6.38
N PHE A 158 -9.85 -8.68 -6.37
CA PHE A 158 -10.80 -8.36 -7.44
C PHE A 158 -11.14 -6.86 -7.53
N LYS A 159 -11.34 -6.19 -6.40
CA LYS A 159 -11.58 -4.73 -6.42
C LYS A 159 -10.36 -3.95 -6.89
N ILE A 160 -9.14 -4.46 -6.72
CA ILE A 160 -7.93 -3.86 -7.30
C ILE A 160 -7.96 -3.94 -8.83
N THR A 161 -8.41 -5.06 -9.42
CA THR A 161 -8.54 -5.15 -10.90
C THR A 161 -9.59 -4.18 -11.45
N GLU A 162 -10.69 -3.98 -10.72
CA GLU A 162 -11.69 -2.97 -11.12
C GLU A 162 -11.10 -1.55 -11.09
N LEU A 163 -10.27 -1.24 -10.09
CA LEU A 163 -9.55 0.03 -10.01
C LEU A 163 -8.52 0.19 -11.13
N ASP A 164 -7.86 -0.90 -11.52
CA ASP A 164 -6.93 -0.89 -12.64
C ASP A 164 -7.63 -0.61 -13.97
N ASN A 165 -8.79 -1.22 -14.22
CA ASN A 165 -9.57 -0.98 -15.43
C ASN A 165 -10.01 0.49 -15.56
N LEU A 166 -10.22 1.19 -14.43
CA LEU A 166 -10.46 2.63 -14.41
C LEU A 166 -9.21 3.45 -14.72
N SER A 167 -8.03 2.92 -14.37
CA SER A 167 -6.75 3.59 -14.49
C SER A 167 -6.00 3.27 -15.79
N LYS A 168 -6.30 2.15 -16.48
CA LYS A 168 -5.56 1.55 -17.62
C LYS A 168 -4.04 1.43 -17.46
N ASN A 169 -3.51 1.70 -16.27
CA ASN A 169 -2.10 2.03 -16.07
C ASN A 169 -1.43 1.20 -14.96
N LEU A 170 -2.14 0.28 -14.29
CA LEU A 170 -1.61 -0.63 -13.27
C LEU A 170 -1.42 -2.06 -13.80
N SER A 171 -1.21 -2.23 -15.11
CA SER A 171 -1.09 -3.51 -15.83
C SER A 171 -0.15 -4.54 -15.18
N LYS A 172 0.93 -4.09 -14.52
CA LYS A 172 1.87 -4.97 -13.80
C LYS A 172 1.27 -5.62 -12.56
N SER A 173 0.32 -4.95 -11.91
CA SER A 173 -0.45 -5.53 -10.80
C SER A 173 -1.53 -6.49 -11.32
N GLN A 174 -2.13 -6.19 -12.48
CA GLN A 174 -3.16 -7.00 -13.12
C GLN A 174 -2.70 -8.44 -13.39
N GLY A 175 -1.55 -8.63 -14.02
CA GLY A 175 -1.02 -9.97 -14.32
C GLY A 175 -0.92 -10.87 -13.09
N LYS A 176 -0.41 -10.34 -11.97
CA LYS A 176 -0.30 -11.09 -10.71
C LYS A 176 -1.66 -11.41 -10.09
N ILE A 177 -2.64 -10.51 -10.24
CA ILE A 177 -4.00 -10.78 -9.78
C ILE A 177 -4.66 -11.85 -10.64
N CYS A 178 -4.46 -11.81 -11.97
CA CYS A 178 -4.97 -12.86 -12.86
C CYS A 178 -4.38 -14.23 -12.49
N ASP A 179 -3.05 -14.31 -12.25
CA ASP A 179 -2.38 -15.54 -11.81
C ASP A 179 -2.99 -16.08 -10.51
N PHE A 180 -3.22 -15.19 -9.54
CA PHE A 180 -3.89 -15.54 -8.28
C PHE A 180 -5.30 -16.11 -8.52
N LEU A 181 -6.12 -15.45 -9.35
CA LEU A 181 -7.49 -15.88 -9.63
C LEU A 181 -7.52 -17.24 -10.35
N ILE A 182 -6.60 -17.49 -11.30
CA ILE A 182 -6.48 -18.77 -12.00
C ILE A 182 -6.10 -19.89 -11.04
N LYS A 183 -5.10 -19.64 -10.19
CA LYS A 183 -4.66 -20.58 -9.16
C LYS A 183 -5.82 -20.91 -8.20
N GLU A 184 -6.54 -19.90 -7.74
CA GLU A 184 -7.65 -20.09 -6.81
C GLU A 184 -8.84 -20.80 -7.46
N ALA A 185 -9.15 -20.51 -8.72
CA ALA A 185 -10.23 -21.17 -9.47
C ALA A 185 -10.00 -22.68 -9.68
N SER A 186 -8.78 -23.17 -9.46
CA SER A 186 -8.46 -24.61 -9.47
C SER A 186 -8.39 -25.23 -8.07
N SER A 187 -8.67 -24.45 -7.01
CA SER A 187 -8.65 -24.90 -5.63
C SER A 187 -9.82 -25.82 -5.31
N SER A 188 -9.52 -26.95 -4.68
CA SER A 188 -10.52 -27.90 -4.15
C SER A 188 -11.25 -27.39 -2.91
N ALA A 189 -10.84 -26.24 -2.36
CA ALA A 189 -11.47 -25.63 -1.18
C ALA A 189 -12.74 -24.81 -1.51
N LEU A 190 -13.05 -24.64 -2.79
CA LEU A 190 -14.18 -23.86 -3.28
C LEU A 190 -15.38 -24.74 -3.64
N ASN A 191 -16.58 -24.16 -3.53
CA ASN A 191 -17.77 -24.78 -4.13
C ASN A 191 -17.87 -24.52 -5.65
N GLU A 192 -18.75 -25.25 -6.34
CA GLU A 192 -18.90 -25.16 -7.79
C GLU A 192 -19.25 -23.75 -8.29
N VAL A 193 -20.08 -23.00 -7.55
CA VAL A 193 -20.47 -21.62 -7.91
C VAL A 193 -19.27 -20.69 -7.80
N GLU A 194 -18.51 -20.78 -6.70
CA GLU A 194 -17.29 -19.98 -6.51
C GLU A 194 -16.24 -20.28 -7.58
N ILE A 195 -16.08 -21.56 -7.96
CA ILE A 195 -15.19 -21.98 -9.05
C ILE A 195 -15.60 -21.32 -10.36
N VAL A 196 -16.89 -21.38 -10.73
CA VAL A 196 -17.39 -20.80 -11.98
C VAL A 196 -17.17 -19.28 -11.99
N VAL A 197 -17.55 -18.58 -10.91
CA VAL A 197 -17.38 -17.13 -10.80
C VAL A 197 -15.90 -16.73 -10.87
N LEU A 198 -15.00 -17.47 -10.23
CA LEU A 198 -13.57 -17.17 -10.28
C LEU A 198 -12.96 -17.46 -11.65
N LYS A 199 -13.37 -18.54 -12.33
CA LYS A 199 -12.96 -18.82 -13.71
C LYS A 199 -13.38 -17.71 -14.66
N GLU A 200 -14.63 -17.25 -14.55
CA GLU A 200 -15.14 -16.15 -15.37
C GLU A 200 -14.33 -14.86 -15.14
N ARG A 201 -14.09 -14.51 -13.86
CA ARG A 201 -13.27 -13.34 -13.51
C ARG A 201 -11.83 -13.46 -13.99
N ALA A 202 -11.23 -14.64 -13.90
CA ALA A 202 -9.89 -14.89 -14.43
C ALA A 202 -9.85 -14.73 -15.96
N MET A 203 -10.88 -15.19 -16.68
CA MET A 203 -10.98 -15.01 -18.13
C MET A 203 -11.12 -13.54 -18.52
N LEU A 204 -11.95 -12.76 -17.82
CA LEU A 204 -12.06 -11.31 -18.03
C LEU A 204 -10.72 -10.60 -17.78
N CYS A 205 -10.04 -10.96 -16.69
CA CYS A 205 -8.72 -10.44 -16.35
C CYS A 205 -7.67 -10.69 -17.46
N LEU A 206 -7.70 -11.88 -18.08
CA LEU A 206 -6.81 -12.24 -19.20
C LEU A 206 -7.15 -11.54 -20.51
N GLN A 207 -8.42 -11.23 -20.75
CA GLN A 207 -8.84 -10.49 -21.95
C GLN A 207 -8.34 -9.05 -21.92
N ASP A 208 -8.37 -8.41 -20.75
CA ASP A 208 -7.91 -7.03 -20.55
C ASP A 208 -6.37 -6.89 -20.66
N LEU A 209 -5.62 -7.99 -20.63
CA LEU A 209 -4.15 -8.02 -20.82
C LEU A 209 -3.70 -8.11 -22.29
N LYS A 210 -4.62 -8.40 -23.23
CA LYS A 210 -4.32 -8.55 -24.66
C LYS A 210 -4.54 -7.26 -25.43
#